data_AF-A0A497RLD2-F1
#
_entry.id   AF-A0A497RLD2-F1
#
_cell.length_a   1.000
_cell.length_b   1.000
_cell.length_c   1.000
_cell.angle_alpha   90.00
_cell.angle_beta   90.00
_cell.angle_gamma   90.00
#
_symmetry.space_group_name_H-M   'P 1'
#
loop_
_entity.id
_entity.type
_entity.pdbx_description
1 polymer ?
#
loop_
_entity_poly.entity_id
_entity_poly.type
_entity_poly.pdbx_seq_one_letter_code
_entity_poly.pdbx_strand_id
1 'polypeptide(L)'
;MIGRYSNMYYQTRWVPLRRRGLGWHRCNVLFKDHKCVASCGLAYGKVLELVLDVKGCNLNCKYCWCWKMRHGEEILKYPEDVLRDLECRFDEVSRDFFVSRKGYRVGVIRITGNEPSLQWDHVFELLKLIDRSKLNGCKVIVETNGILFGMGRVSFEGLDELEIDIDIDVSFKGVNYDQFEWLSSSRREYFRYQIEGFVKLFDYYEGSNVNVNPVLGINHAENYCVWRGRRYVMDVEIVDERGEKLDFYEYSEDFENEVLSRRELRYDEAPFREYFGINRDTARLVVAVVYEGKRFLHVLPSEIPDLV
;
A
#
# COMPACT_ATOMS: atom_id res chain seq x y z
N MET A 1 -12.71 -15.60 -12.93
CA MET A 1 -12.60 -15.59 -11.46
C MET A 1 -13.09 -14.25 -10.92
N ILE A 2 -13.89 -14.21 -9.85
CA ILE A 2 -14.45 -12.96 -9.30
C ILE A 2 -13.52 -12.37 -8.23
N GLY A 3 -13.19 -11.09 -8.37
CA GLY A 3 -12.35 -10.35 -7.43
C GLY A 3 -13.17 -9.67 -6.35
N ARG A 4 -12.53 -9.42 -5.21
CA ARG A 4 -13.12 -8.80 -4.02
C ARG A 4 -12.43 -7.47 -3.73
N TYR A 5 -13.22 -6.40 -3.72
CA TYR A 5 -12.77 -5.03 -3.54
C TYR A 5 -13.53 -4.32 -2.42
N SER A 6 -13.01 -3.18 -1.97
CA SER A 6 -13.70 -2.24 -1.12
C SER A 6 -13.50 -0.82 -1.65
N ASN A 7 -14.56 -0.01 -1.70
CA ASN A 7 -14.49 1.39 -2.09
C ASN A 7 -14.46 2.34 -0.88
N MET A 8 -14.23 1.82 0.33
CA MET A 8 -14.43 2.58 1.56
C MET A 8 -13.61 3.87 1.64
N TYR A 9 -12.41 3.87 1.06
CA TYR A 9 -11.50 5.03 1.04
C TYR A 9 -11.51 5.81 -0.27
N TYR A 10 -12.38 5.44 -1.21
CA TYR A 10 -12.51 6.06 -2.53
C TYR A 10 -12.66 7.59 -2.44
N GLN A 11 -13.37 8.10 -1.42
CA GLN A 11 -13.56 9.53 -1.22
C GLN A 11 -12.40 10.25 -0.54
N THR A 12 -11.47 9.54 0.09
CA THR A 12 -10.34 10.19 0.77
C THR A 12 -9.17 10.43 -0.19
N ARG A 13 -9.02 9.57 -1.21
CA ARG A 13 -7.90 9.62 -2.16
C ARG A 13 -7.86 10.88 -3.02
N TRP A 14 -8.98 11.58 -3.19
CA TRP A 14 -9.04 12.86 -3.92
C TRP A 14 -8.75 14.11 -3.05
N VAL A 15 -8.65 13.98 -1.73
CA VAL A 15 -8.39 15.13 -0.82
C VAL A 15 -7.05 15.83 -1.15
N PRO A 16 -5.92 15.13 -1.35
CA PRO A 16 -4.66 15.76 -1.74
C PRO A 16 -4.73 16.49 -3.09
N LEU A 17 -5.59 16.01 -3.99
CA LEU A 17 -5.82 16.54 -5.34
C LEU A 17 -6.65 17.82 -5.27
N ARG A 18 -7.70 17.83 -4.44
CA ARG A 18 -8.50 19.03 -4.13
C ARG A 18 -7.64 20.15 -3.55
N ARG A 19 -6.75 19.83 -2.60
CA ARG A 19 -5.81 20.80 -2.01
C ARG A 19 -4.86 21.43 -3.05
N ARG A 20 -4.60 20.71 -4.16
CA ARG A 20 -3.83 21.20 -5.32
C ARG A 20 -4.70 21.90 -6.36
N GLY A 21 -5.98 22.11 -6.07
CA GLY A 21 -6.98 22.71 -6.95
C GLY A 21 -7.25 21.87 -8.22
N LEU A 22 -7.16 20.55 -8.11
CA LEU A 22 -7.67 19.59 -9.10
C LEU A 22 -9.09 19.18 -8.67
N GLY A 23 -10.01 18.92 -9.62
CA GLY A 23 -11.43 18.85 -9.25
C GLY A 23 -12.38 18.13 -10.22
N TRP A 24 -11.99 16.99 -10.79
CA TRP A 24 -12.92 16.19 -11.60
C TRP A 24 -14.00 15.50 -10.76
N HIS A 25 -13.66 15.10 -9.53
CA HIS A 25 -14.60 14.46 -8.63
C HIS A 25 -15.44 15.52 -7.90
N ARG A 26 -16.47 16.04 -8.57
CA ARG A 26 -17.45 17.00 -8.01
C ARG A 26 -18.49 16.36 -7.09
N CYS A 27 -18.21 15.18 -6.54
CA CYS A 27 -19.10 14.57 -5.57
C CYS A 27 -18.90 15.29 -4.22
N ASN A 28 -19.73 16.30 -3.97
CA ASN A 28 -19.77 17.04 -2.70
C ASN A 28 -20.45 16.24 -1.58
N VAL A 29 -20.86 14.99 -1.84
CA VAL A 29 -21.54 14.13 -0.88
C VAL A 29 -20.49 13.25 -0.20
N LEU A 30 -20.22 13.54 1.08
CA LEU A 30 -19.54 12.62 1.99
C LEU A 30 -20.39 11.34 2.05
N PHE A 31 -19.81 10.21 1.66
CA PHE A 31 -20.36 8.85 1.69
C PHE A 31 -21.55 8.59 0.74
N LYS A 32 -21.30 8.64 -0.58
CA LYS A 32 -22.22 8.05 -1.56
C LYS A 32 -21.71 6.68 -1.97
N ASP A 33 -22.54 5.65 -1.84
CA ASP A 33 -22.23 4.30 -2.32
C ASP A 33 -22.04 4.32 -3.84
N HIS A 34 -20.82 4.00 -4.27
CA HIS A 34 -20.47 3.85 -5.68
C HIS A 34 -20.06 2.41 -5.93
N LYS A 35 -20.72 1.70 -6.85
CA LYS A 35 -20.27 0.36 -7.28
C LYS A 35 -18.93 0.38 -8.04
N CYS A 36 -18.36 1.56 -8.28
CA CYS A 36 -17.05 1.72 -8.92
C CYS A 36 -15.94 1.41 -7.92
N VAL A 37 -14.95 0.60 -8.32
CA VAL A 37 -13.80 0.23 -7.49
C VAL A 37 -12.54 1.03 -7.84
N ALA A 38 -12.52 1.74 -8.97
CA ALA A 38 -11.40 2.56 -9.42
C ALA A 38 -11.45 3.98 -8.84
N SER A 39 -10.61 4.24 -7.84
CA SER A 39 -10.41 5.59 -7.30
C SER A 39 -9.22 6.29 -8.00
N CYS A 40 -8.90 7.53 -7.61
CA CYS A 40 -7.72 8.21 -8.13
C CYS A 40 -7.02 9.05 -7.04
N GLY A 41 -5.69 9.04 -7.08
CA GLY A 41 -4.78 9.65 -6.12
C GLY A 41 -3.58 10.35 -6.78
N LEU A 42 -2.63 10.80 -5.97
CA LEU A 42 -1.36 11.37 -6.43
C LEU A 42 -0.26 10.33 -6.25
N ALA A 43 0.39 9.91 -7.35
CA ALA A 43 1.56 9.05 -7.28
C ALA A 43 2.79 9.87 -6.87
N TYR A 44 3.32 10.69 -7.78
CA TYR A 44 4.51 11.51 -7.56
C TYR A 44 4.51 12.71 -8.51
N GLY A 45 5.10 13.84 -8.09
CA GLY A 45 5.18 15.05 -8.90
C GLY A 45 3.82 15.49 -9.46
N LYS A 46 3.67 15.42 -10.79
CA LYS A 46 2.43 15.67 -11.53
C LYS A 46 1.80 14.40 -12.14
N VAL A 47 2.23 13.23 -11.70
CA VAL A 47 1.68 11.93 -12.10
C VAL A 47 0.59 11.53 -11.10
N LEU A 48 -0.59 11.23 -11.63
CA LEU A 48 -1.74 10.70 -10.92
C LEU A 48 -1.77 9.18 -11.04
N GLU A 49 -2.35 8.53 -10.05
CA GLU A 49 -2.61 7.09 -10.03
C GLU A 49 -4.11 6.79 -10.04
N LEU A 50 -4.49 5.71 -10.71
CA LEU A 50 -5.75 5.02 -10.45
C LEU A 50 -5.49 3.95 -9.41
N VAL A 51 -6.36 3.84 -8.41
CA VAL A 51 -6.12 2.93 -7.28
C VAL A 51 -7.28 1.97 -7.10
N LEU A 52 -6.93 0.69 -7.05
CA LEU A 52 -7.80 -0.43 -6.74
C LEU A 52 -7.50 -0.93 -5.32
N ASP A 53 -8.49 -0.84 -4.47
CA ASP A 53 -8.42 -1.27 -3.07
C ASP A 53 -8.99 -2.68 -2.94
N VAL A 54 -8.11 -3.68 -2.94
CA VAL A 54 -8.49 -5.09 -2.76
C VAL A 54 -8.90 -5.38 -1.33
N LYS A 55 -9.85 -6.31 -1.15
CA LYS A 55 -10.36 -6.71 0.16
C LYS A 55 -9.80 -8.08 0.57
N GLY A 56 -9.35 -8.17 1.82
CA GLY A 56 -8.89 -9.41 2.46
C GLY A 56 -7.37 -9.52 2.54
N CYS A 57 -6.84 -9.91 3.70
CA CYS A 57 -5.39 -10.07 3.92
C CYS A 57 -5.11 -11.17 4.96
N ASN A 58 -3.99 -11.87 4.81
CA ASN A 58 -3.52 -12.96 5.67
C ASN A 58 -2.78 -12.48 6.94
N LEU A 59 -2.56 -11.18 7.10
CA LEU A 59 -1.96 -10.54 8.28
C LEU A 59 -2.98 -9.66 9.00
N ASN A 60 -2.75 -9.33 10.27
CA ASN A 60 -3.60 -8.42 11.05
C ASN A 60 -2.78 -7.28 11.66
N CYS A 61 -2.11 -6.52 10.79
CA CYS A 61 -1.13 -5.53 11.25
C CYS A 61 -1.76 -4.42 12.11
N LYS A 62 -1.11 -4.09 13.23
CA LYS A 62 -1.62 -3.14 14.23
C LYS A 62 -1.80 -1.71 13.69
N TYR A 63 -1.07 -1.36 12.63
CA TYR A 63 -1.10 -0.05 11.96
C TYR A 63 -1.77 -0.07 10.58
N CYS A 64 -2.44 -1.17 10.22
CA CYS A 64 -3.01 -1.32 8.89
C CYS A 64 -4.09 -0.25 8.62
N TRP A 65 -3.84 0.67 7.69
CA TRP A 65 -4.81 1.67 7.30
C TRP A 65 -6.03 1.04 6.57
N CYS A 66 -5.85 -0.14 5.98
CA CYS A 66 -6.90 -0.89 5.27
C CYS A 66 -7.74 -1.80 6.16
N TRP A 67 -7.56 -1.79 7.48
CA TRP A 67 -8.34 -2.68 8.35
C TRP A 67 -9.85 -2.48 8.14
N LYS A 68 -10.34 -1.24 7.93
CA LYS A 68 -11.77 -0.98 7.75
C LYS A 68 -12.30 -1.68 6.50
N MET A 69 -11.48 -1.74 5.43
CA MET A 69 -11.86 -2.44 4.20
C MET A 69 -12.09 -3.93 4.44
N ARG A 70 -11.30 -4.55 5.32
CA ARG A 70 -11.46 -5.97 5.69
C ARG A 70 -12.87 -6.26 6.22
N HIS A 71 -13.43 -5.33 6.99
CA HIS A 71 -14.74 -5.49 7.63
C HIS A 71 -15.88 -4.74 6.92
N GLY A 72 -15.56 -3.87 5.95
CA GLY A 72 -16.53 -3.15 5.15
C GLY A 72 -17.25 -4.04 4.14
N GLU A 73 -18.25 -3.49 3.46
CA GLU A 73 -18.95 -4.22 2.40
C GLU A 73 -18.00 -4.67 1.29
N GLU A 74 -18.23 -5.88 0.76
CA GLU A 74 -17.49 -6.37 -0.39
C GLU A 74 -18.15 -5.96 -1.70
N ILE A 75 -17.32 -5.55 -2.65
CA ILE A 75 -17.73 -5.35 -4.04
C ILE A 75 -17.11 -6.48 -4.85
N LEU A 76 -17.97 -7.30 -5.46
CA LEU A 76 -17.57 -8.43 -6.28
C LEU A 76 -17.57 -8.01 -7.76
N LYS A 77 -16.46 -8.23 -8.47
CA LYS A 77 -16.31 -7.86 -9.88
C LYS A 77 -15.48 -8.86 -10.67
N TYR A 78 -15.89 -9.12 -11.91
CA TYR A 78 -15.04 -9.83 -12.86
C TYR A 78 -13.93 -8.89 -13.38
N PRO A 79 -12.78 -9.42 -13.85
CA PRO A 79 -11.68 -8.60 -14.38
C PRO A 79 -12.13 -7.57 -15.42
N GLU A 80 -13.07 -7.94 -16.29
CA GLU A 80 -13.62 -7.06 -17.32
C GLU A 80 -14.44 -5.90 -16.72
N ASP A 81 -15.15 -6.15 -15.62
CA ASP A 81 -15.89 -5.10 -14.90
C ASP A 81 -14.92 -4.12 -14.23
N VAL A 82 -13.80 -4.62 -13.70
CA VAL A 82 -12.74 -3.79 -13.09
C VAL A 82 -12.01 -2.96 -14.14
N LEU A 83 -11.70 -3.55 -15.31
CA LEU A 83 -11.13 -2.82 -16.44
C LEU A 83 -12.05 -1.67 -16.87
N ARG A 84 -13.36 -1.92 -17.01
CA ARG A 84 -14.32 -0.86 -17.38
C ARG A 84 -14.34 0.28 -16.36
N ASP A 85 -14.25 -0.02 -15.06
CA ASP A 85 -14.14 1.00 -14.02
C ASP A 85 -12.86 1.83 -14.16
N LEU A 86 -11.72 1.18 -14.38
CA LEU A 86 -10.43 1.84 -14.60
C LEU A 86 -10.47 2.75 -15.82
N GLU A 87 -10.96 2.25 -16.95
CA GLU A 87 -11.06 3.00 -18.21
C GLU A 87 -12.02 4.19 -18.11
N CYS A 88 -13.14 4.02 -17.41
CA CYS A 88 -14.09 5.09 -17.13
C CYS A 88 -13.43 6.18 -16.28
N ARG A 89 -12.75 5.80 -15.19
CA ARG A 89 -12.06 6.75 -14.31
C ARG A 89 -10.89 7.43 -15.00
N PHE A 90 -10.11 6.71 -15.80
CA PHE A 90 -9.05 7.27 -16.62
C PHE A 90 -9.57 8.40 -17.52
N ASP A 91 -10.68 8.14 -18.21
CA ASP A 91 -11.32 9.12 -19.10
C ASP A 91 -11.85 10.34 -18.36
N GLU A 92 -12.51 10.14 -17.20
CA GLU A 92 -13.00 11.24 -16.36
C GLU A 92 -11.86 12.17 -15.92
N VAL A 93 -10.75 11.60 -15.44
CA VAL A 93 -9.60 12.36 -14.95
C VAL A 93 -8.88 13.06 -16.10
N SER A 94 -8.65 12.36 -17.20
CA SER A 94 -7.88 12.87 -18.33
C SER A 94 -8.60 13.98 -19.09
N ARG A 95 -9.93 13.99 -19.09
CA ARG A 95 -10.74 15.06 -19.69
C ARG A 95 -10.92 16.29 -18.78
N ASP A 96 -10.46 16.22 -17.52
CA ASP A 96 -10.60 17.35 -16.61
C ASP A 96 -9.70 18.53 -17.02
N PHE A 97 -10.31 19.71 -17.04
CA PHE A 97 -9.65 20.93 -17.47
C PHE A 97 -8.50 21.33 -16.54
N PHE A 98 -8.61 21.11 -15.23
CA PHE A 98 -7.55 21.48 -14.29
C PHE A 98 -6.40 20.49 -14.31
N VAL A 99 -6.69 19.20 -14.52
CA VAL A 99 -5.66 18.17 -14.73
C VAL A 99 -4.77 18.55 -15.92
N SER A 100 -5.37 18.74 -17.10
CA SER A 100 -4.65 19.13 -18.32
C SER A 100 -3.95 20.48 -18.19
N ARG A 101 -4.65 21.55 -17.77
CA ARG A 101 -4.08 22.90 -17.66
C ARG A 101 -2.88 22.99 -16.70
N LYS A 102 -2.87 22.18 -15.64
CA LYS A 102 -1.76 22.16 -14.67
C LYS A 102 -0.66 21.17 -15.04
N GLY A 103 -0.82 20.43 -16.15
CA GLY A 103 0.13 19.44 -16.64
C GLY A 103 0.18 18.17 -15.80
N TYR A 104 -0.93 17.81 -15.14
CA TYR A 104 -1.08 16.50 -14.52
C TYR A 104 -1.51 15.47 -15.56
N ARG A 105 -1.08 14.22 -15.37
CA ARG A 105 -1.49 13.08 -16.20
C ARG A 105 -1.66 11.83 -15.34
N VAL A 106 -2.61 10.97 -15.72
CA VAL A 106 -2.68 9.62 -15.15
C VAL A 106 -1.55 8.81 -15.80
N GLY A 107 -0.76 8.11 -15.00
CA GLY A 107 0.35 7.29 -15.50
C GLY A 107 0.66 6.05 -14.66
N VAL A 108 -0.10 5.82 -13.58
CA VAL A 108 0.07 4.69 -12.68
C VAL A 108 -1.28 4.04 -12.41
N ILE A 109 -1.31 2.72 -12.37
CA ILE A 109 -2.41 1.92 -11.81
C ILE A 109 -1.84 1.17 -10.62
N ARG A 110 -2.42 1.38 -9.44
CA ARG A 110 -1.96 0.73 -8.20
C ARG A 110 -3.01 -0.26 -7.71
N ILE A 111 -2.61 -1.52 -7.55
CA ILE A 111 -3.40 -2.59 -6.93
C ILE A 111 -2.87 -2.77 -5.50
N THR A 112 -3.63 -2.28 -4.53
CA THR A 112 -3.23 -2.11 -3.12
C THR A 112 -4.43 -2.37 -2.20
N GLY A 113 -4.40 -1.90 -0.96
CA GLY A 113 -5.42 -2.10 0.04
C GLY A 113 -4.97 -3.21 0.99
N ASN A 114 -5.58 -4.38 0.84
CA ASN A 114 -5.21 -5.54 1.64
C ASN A 114 -4.13 -6.39 0.94
N GLU A 115 -4.36 -7.69 0.68
CA GLU A 115 -3.36 -8.57 0.08
C GLU A 115 -3.82 -9.04 -1.31
N PRO A 116 -3.34 -8.43 -2.41
CA PRO A 116 -3.66 -8.84 -3.77
C PRO A 116 -3.34 -10.30 -4.08
N SER A 117 -2.25 -10.85 -3.51
CA SER A 117 -1.85 -12.24 -3.80
C SER A 117 -2.87 -13.29 -3.31
N LEU A 118 -3.80 -12.95 -2.40
CA LEU A 118 -4.90 -13.85 -2.01
C LEU A 118 -5.90 -14.13 -3.13
N GLN A 119 -5.91 -13.30 -4.18
CA GLN A 119 -6.76 -13.44 -5.35
C GLN A 119 -5.95 -13.30 -6.63
N TRP A 120 -4.74 -13.86 -6.63
CA TRP A 120 -3.75 -13.64 -7.68
C TRP A 120 -4.25 -13.96 -9.09
N ASP A 121 -4.95 -15.08 -9.31
CA ASP A 121 -5.50 -15.40 -10.63
C ASP A 121 -6.45 -14.32 -11.16
N HIS A 122 -7.21 -13.64 -10.28
CA HIS A 122 -8.03 -12.49 -10.67
C HIS A 122 -7.16 -11.27 -11.02
N VAL A 123 -6.12 -11.00 -10.22
CA VAL A 123 -5.18 -9.88 -10.46
C VAL A 123 -4.43 -10.10 -11.76
N PHE A 124 -3.91 -11.29 -12.01
CA PHE A 124 -3.16 -11.64 -13.21
C PHE A 124 -4.01 -11.56 -14.47
N GLU A 125 -5.27 -12.01 -14.43
CA GLU A 125 -6.19 -11.82 -15.54
C GLU A 125 -6.48 -10.34 -15.80
N LEU A 126 -6.62 -9.54 -14.74
CA LEU A 126 -6.76 -8.09 -14.88
C LEU A 126 -5.51 -7.44 -15.51
N LEU A 127 -4.30 -7.89 -15.17
CA LEU A 127 -3.06 -7.41 -15.79
C LEU A 127 -3.04 -7.68 -17.30
N LYS A 128 -3.42 -8.89 -17.74
CA LYS A 128 -3.56 -9.23 -19.17
C LYS A 128 -4.58 -8.34 -19.89
N LEU A 129 -5.66 -7.99 -19.21
CA LEU A 129 -6.67 -7.09 -19.76
C LEU A 129 -6.16 -5.64 -19.86
N ILE A 130 -5.43 -5.16 -18.85
CA ILE A 130 -4.81 -3.83 -18.86
C ILE A 130 -3.80 -3.74 -20.01
N ASP A 131 -2.97 -4.76 -20.16
CA ASP A 131 -1.94 -4.89 -21.22
C ASP A 131 -2.50 -4.73 -22.64
N ARG A 132 -3.71 -5.24 -22.89
CA ARG A 132 -4.40 -5.15 -24.19
C ARG A 132 -5.33 -3.94 -24.32
N SER A 133 -5.39 -3.08 -23.31
CA SER A 133 -6.30 -1.93 -23.27
C SER A 133 -5.60 -0.61 -23.57
N LYS A 134 -6.38 0.48 -23.63
CA LYS A 134 -5.82 1.85 -23.72
C LYS A 134 -4.98 2.28 -22.50
N LEU A 135 -5.00 1.47 -21.43
CA LEU A 135 -4.27 1.72 -20.20
C LEU A 135 -2.85 1.14 -20.22
N ASN A 136 -2.45 0.45 -21.30
CA ASN A 136 -1.13 -0.19 -21.42
C ASN A 136 0.07 0.78 -21.27
N GLY A 137 -0.13 2.08 -21.52
CA GLY A 137 0.88 3.11 -21.29
C GLY A 137 1.04 3.52 -19.81
N CYS A 138 0.26 2.95 -18.89
CA CYS A 138 0.40 3.19 -17.46
C CYS A 138 1.29 2.11 -16.83
N LYS A 139 2.21 2.53 -15.95
CA LYS A 139 2.90 1.61 -15.05
C LYS A 139 1.89 0.97 -14.11
N VAL A 140 1.97 -0.33 -13.89
CA VAL A 140 1.15 -1.05 -12.91
C VAL A 140 1.98 -1.39 -11.69
N ILE A 141 1.51 -1.01 -10.51
CA ILE A 141 2.14 -1.33 -9.23
C ILE A 141 1.25 -2.29 -8.47
N VAL A 142 1.77 -3.45 -8.09
CA VAL A 142 1.07 -4.43 -7.25
C VAL A 142 1.76 -4.49 -5.89
N GLU A 143 1.06 -4.06 -4.85
CA GLU A 143 1.59 -4.11 -3.48
C GLU A 143 1.21 -5.42 -2.81
N THR A 144 2.17 -6.17 -2.26
CA THR A 144 1.95 -7.46 -1.61
C THR A 144 2.80 -7.57 -0.34
N ASN A 145 2.45 -8.45 0.60
CA ASN A 145 3.35 -8.84 1.69
C ASN A 145 4.33 -9.97 1.30
N GLY A 146 4.20 -10.57 0.12
CA GLY A 146 5.15 -11.57 -0.39
C GLY A 146 5.00 -12.99 0.20
N ILE A 147 4.25 -13.19 1.29
CA ILE A 147 4.19 -14.47 2.01
C ILE A 147 3.69 -15.60 1.12
N LEU A 148 2.64 -15.37 0.32
CA LEU A 148 2.08 -16.43 -0.52
C LEU A 148 3.02 -16.85 -1.66
N PHE A 149 3.83 -15.93 -2.17
CA PHE A 149 4.91 -16.24 -3.11
C PHE A 149 6.00 -17.06 -2.42
N GLY A 150 6.41 -16.67 -1.21
CA GLY A 150 7.39 -17.42 -0.40
C GLY A 150 6.94 -18.86 -0.13
N MET A 151 5.66 -19.04 0.24
CA MET A 151 5.04 -20.35 0.45
C MET A 151 4.83 -21.16 -0.84
N GLY A 152 5.09 -20.60 -2.03
CA GLY A 152 4.83 -21.27 -3.31
C GLY A 152 3.35 -21.51 -3.60
N ARG A 153 2.45 -20.71 -3.02
CA ARG A 153 0.99 -20.79 -3.25
C ARG A 153 0.53 -19.94 -4.43
N VAL A 154 1.40 -19.08 -4.93
CA VAL A 154 1.17 -18.15 -6.03
C VAL A 154 2.39 -18.18 -6.94
N SER A 155 2.16 -18.14 -8.25
CA SER A 155 3.21 -18.17 -9.28
C SER A 155 3.37 -16.78 -9.92
N PHE A 156 4.61 -16.43 -10.26
CA PHE A 156 4.97 -15.24 -11.05
C PHE A 156 5.03 -15.53 -12.56
N GLU A 157 4.88 -16.79 -12.98
CA GLU A 157 4.96 -17.20 -14.39
C GLU A 157 4.00 -16.41 -15.28
N GLY A 158 4.52 -15.91 -16.41
CA GLY A 158 3.78 -15.18 -17.43
C GLY A 158 3.59 -13.70 -17.14
N LEU A 159 4.14 -13.15 -16.05
CA LEU A 159 4.19 -11.69 -15.88
C LEU A 159 5.14 -11.03 -16.89
N ASP A 160 6.22 -11.70 -17.24
CA ASP A 160 7.25 -11.28 -18.20
C ASP A 160 6.79 -11.33 -19.67
N GLU A 161 5.68 -12.04 -19.93
CA GLU A 161 5.01 -12.05 -21.23
C GLU A 161 4.19 -10.78 -21.49
N LEU A 162 3.95 -9.96 -20.46
CA LEU A 162 3.19 -8.72 -20.57
C LEU A 162 4.10 -7.56 -21.02
N GLU A 163 3.59 -6.69 -21.88
CA GLU A 163 4.33 -5.54 -22.41
C GLU A 163 4.26 -4.32 -21.47
N ILE A 164 3.29 -4.32 -20.53
CA ILE A 164 3.16 -3.27 -19.51
C ILE A 164 4.33 -3.25 -18.52
N ASP A 165 4.70 -2.05 -18.07
CA ASP A 165 5.68 -1.83 -17.00
C ASP A 165 5.07 -2.20 -15.64
N ILE A 166 5.57 -3.26 -15.00
CA ILE A 166 5.04 -3.79 -13.74
C ILE A 166 6.07 -3.62 -12.63
N ASP A 167 5.65 -3.02 -11.51
CA ASP A 167 6.38 -3.02 -10.25
C ASP A 167 5.65 -3.90 -9.24
N ILE A 168 6.34 -4.86 -8.64
CA ILE A 168 5.86 -5.62 -7.48
C ILE A 168 6.52 -5.06 -6.23
N ASP A 169 5.72 -4.39 -5.42
CA ASP A 169 6.13 -3.74 -4.19
C ASP A 169 5.88 -4.70 -3.01
N VAL A 170 6.94 -5.31 -2.48
CA VAL A 170 6.85 -6.27 -1.36
C VAL A 170 6.98 -5.52 -0.04
N SER A 171 5.86 -5.32 0.65
CA SER A 171 5.82 -4.62 1.92
C SER A 171 6.14 -5.51 3.12
N PHE A 172 7.37 -5.36 3.61
CA PHE A 172 7.87 -6.01 4.83
C PHE A 172 7.23 -5.40 6.07
N LYS A 173 6.66 -6.24 6.94
CA LYS A 173 5.92 -5.80 8.13
C LYS A 173 6.78 -5.89 9.39
N GLY A 174 8.01 -5.37 9.32
CA GLY A 174 9.09 -5.55 10.28
C GLY A 174 10.36 -5.93 9.54
N VAL A 175 11.53 -5.80 10.17
CA VAL A 175 12.82 -6.15 9.54
C VAL A 175 13.52 -7.35 10.20
N ASN A 176 12.89 -7.90 11.24
CA ASN A 176 13.27 -9.14 11.90
C ASN A 176 12.03 -9.89 12.39
N TYR A 177 12.23 -11.11 12.87
CA TYR A 177 11.17 -12.03 13.32
C TYR A 177 10.32 -11.46 14.46
N ASP A 178 10.95 -10.84 15.46
CA ASP A 178 10.27 -10.26 16.63
C ASP A 178 9.39 -9.08 16.22
N GLN A 179 9.96 -8.15 15.44
CA GLN A 179 9.23 -7.01 14.92
C GLN A 179 8.08 -7.44 14.02
N PHE A 180 8.29 -8.43 13.15
CA PHE A 180 7.23 -8.94 12.29
C PHE A 180 6.04 -9.47 13.10
N GLU A 181 6.31 -10.31 14.10
CA GLU A 181 5.27 -10.87 14.95
C GLU A 181 4.50 -9.79 15.69
N TRP A 182 5.25 -8.84 16.28
CA TRP A 182 4.67 -7.70 16.97
C TRP A 182 3.78 -6.87 16.03
N LEU A 183 4.31 -6.44 14.89
CA LEU A 183 3.66 -5.52 13.97
C LEU A 183 2.47 -6.14 13.24
N SER A 184 2.60 -7.38 12.79
CA SER A 184 1.62 -8.07 11.96
C SER A 184 0.56 -8.85 12.76
N SER A 185 0.77 -9.02 14.07
CA SER A 185 0.01 -9.93 14.94
C SER A 185 -0.10 -11.35 14.35
N SER A 186 0.94 -11.79 13.65
CA SER A 186 1.04 -13.11 13.00
C SER A 186 2.27 -13.83 13.54
N ARG A 187 2.31 -15.17 13.42
CA ARG A 187 3.42 -15.95 13.98
C ARG A 187 4.75 -15.55 13.32
N ARG A 188 5.80 -15.37 14.12
CA ARG A 188 7.12 -14.92 13.65
C ARG A 188 7.67 -15.69 12.45
N GLU A 189 7.41 -16.99 12.37
CA GLU A 189 7.96 -17.85 11.30
C GLU A 189 7.48 -17.44 9.91
N TYR A 190 6.35 -16.71 9.82
CA TYR A 190 5.88 -16.18 8.54
C TYR A 190 6.79 -15.10 7.95
N PHE A 191 7.63 -14.46 8.77
CA PHE A 191 8.62 -13.49 8.29
C PHE A 191 9.60 -14.14 7.29
N ARG A 192 9.97 -15.40 7.53
CA ARG A 192 10.80 -16.18 6.59
C ARG A 192 10.18 -16.25 5.20
N TYR A 193 8.86 -16.41 5.09
CA TYR A 193 8.19 -16.44 3.79
C TYR A 193 8.09 -15.05 3.15
N GLN A 194 8.16 -13.95 3.91
CA GLN A 194 8.35 -12.61 3.30
C GLN A 194 9.71 -12.54 2.59
N ILE A 195 10.77 -12.97 3.28
CA ILE A 195 12.13 -13.03 2.74
C ILE A 195 12.18 -13.93 1.51
N GLU A 196 11.74 -15.19 1.64
CA GLU A 196 11.74 -16.16 0.53
C GLU A 196 10.88 -15.68 -0.64
N GLY A 197 9.74 -15.03 -0.36
CA GLY A 197 8.88 -14.47 -1.39
C GLY A 197 9.57 -13.35 -2.16
N PHE A 198 10.22 -12.42 -1.46
CA PHE A 198 10.99 -11.36 -2.09
C PHE A 198 12.17 -11.91 -2.90
N VAL A 199 12.95 -12.83 -2.34
CA VAL A 199 14.07 -13.47 -3.03
C VAL A 199 13.61 -14.12 -4.34
N LYS A 200 12.53 -14.91 -4.29
CA LYS A 200 11.96 -15.54 -5.49
C LYS A 200 11.50 -14.52 -6.54
N LEU A 201 10.85 -13.44 -6.10
CA LEU A 201 10.42 -12.36 -7.01
C LEU A 201 11.63 -11.64 -7.61
N PHE A 202 12.66 -11.38 -6.82
CA PHE A 202 13.87 -10.70 -7.28
C PHE A 202 14.68 -11.58 -8.24
N ASP A 203 14.79 -12.88 -7.97
CA ASP A 203 15.42 -13.84 -8.88
C ASP A 203 14.68 -13.89 -10.23
N TYR A 204 13.36 -13.71 -10.22
CA TYR A 204 12.55 -13.56 -11.43
C TYR A 204 12.76 -12.21 -12.13
N TYR A 205 12.90 -11.10 -11.39
CA TYR A 205 13.23 -9.77 -11.92
C TYR A 205 14.53 -9.76 -12.72
N GLU A 206 15.61 -10.35 -12.20
CA GLU A 206 16.93 -10.37 -12.87
C GLU A 206 16.88 -11.01 -14.28
N GLY A 207 15.82 -11.76 -14.59
CA GLY A 207 15.56 -12.36 -15.90
C GLY A 207 14.37 -11.77 -16.66
N SER A 208 13.70 -10.72 -16.18
CA SER A 208 12.44 -10.21 -16.75
C SER A 208 12.36 -8.68 -16.83
N ASN A 209 11.25 -8.17 -17.39
CA ASN A 209 10.88 -6.75 -17.43
C ASN A 209 10.05 -6.30 -16.21
N VAL A 210 9.95 -7.13 -15.16
CA VAL A 210 9.13 -6.88 -13.97
C VAL A 210 10.00 -6.35 -12.83
N ASN A 211 9.84 -5.09 -12.45
CA ASN A 211 10.61 -4.53 -11.34
C ASN A 211 10.09 -5.05 -10.00
N VAL A 212 10.98 -5.29 -9.05
CA VAL A 212 10.64 -5.76 -7.70
C VAL A 212 11.28 -4.85 -6.67
N ASN A 213 10.45 -4.25 -5.80
CA ASN A 213 10.90 -3.28 -4.80
C ASN A 213 10.57 -3.77 -3.38
N PRO A 214 11.52 -3.75 -2.43
CA PRO A 214 11.19 -3.92 -1.04
C PRO A 214 10.58 -2.62 -0.51
N VAL A 215 9.41 -2.73 0.11
CA VAL A 215 8.79 -1.62 0.82
C VAL A 215 8.97 -1.88 2.31
N LEU A 216 10.01 -1.29 2.88
CA LEU A 216 10.36 -1.50 4.28
C LEU A 216 9.52 -0.64 5.22
N GLY A 217 8.74 -1.32 6.05
CA GLY A 217 8.11 -0.75 7.23
C GLY A 217 7.10 0.36 6.94
N ILE A 218 6.76 1.04 8.03
CA ILE A 218 6.18 2.39 8.01
C ILE A 218 7.40 3.30 8.08
N ASN A 219 8.07 3.53 6.95
CA ASN A 219 9.16 4.50 6.93
C ASN A 219 8.53 5.90 6.96
N HIS A 220 8.11 6.33 8.14
CA HIS A 220 8.34 7.70 8.52
C HIS A 220 9.83 7.89 8.26
N ALA A 221 10.22 8.80 7.35
CA ALA A 221 11.61 9.21 7.24
C ALA A 221 12.22 9.32 8.65
N GLU A 222 13.55 9.18 8.81
CA GLU A 222 14.25 9.41 10.11
C GLU A 222 13.71 10.63 10.87
N ASN A 223 13.13 11.55 10.10
CA ASN A 223 12.40 12.74 10.43
C ASN A 223 11.00 12.77 9.77
N TYR A 224 9.93 12.15 10.31
CA TYR A 224 8.56 12.66 10.10
C TYR A 224 8.38 13.93 10.94
N CYS A 225 9.22 14.89 10.59
CA CYS A 225 9.43 16.10 11.33
C CYS A 225 8.36 17.07 10.88
N VAL A 226 7.45 17.40 11.79
CA VAL A 226 6.65 18.60 11.57
C VAL A 226 7.60 19.78 11.77
N TRP A 227 7.77 20.54 10.70
CA TRP A 227 8.54 21.77 10.70
C TRP A 227 7.59 22.98 10.79
N ARG A 228 7.91 23.92 11.67
CA ARG A 228 7.30 25.26 11.69
C ARG A 228 8.33 26.25 11.14
N GLY A 229 8.26 26.52 9.84
CA GLY A 229 9.31 27.26 9.13
C GLY A 229 10.59 26.43 9.02
N ARG A 230 11.72 26.93 9.55
CA ARG A 230 12.99 26.18 9.63
C ARG A 230 13.19 25.46 10.98
N ARG A 231 12.20 25.49 11.87
CA ARG A 231 12.29 24.88 13.21
C ARG A 231 11.61 23.53 13.21
N TYR A 232 12.36 22.53 13.64
CA TYR A 232 11.85 21.19 13.93
C TYR A 232 11.05 21.22 15.26
N VAL A 233 9.83 20.67 15.28
CA VAL A 233 8.98 20.71 16.48
C VAL A 233 8.41 19.36 16.94
N MET A 234 8.35 18.32 16.10
CA MET A 234 7.66 17.08 16.46
C MET A 234 8.08 15.85 15.64
N ASP A 235 8.39 14.73 16.31
CA ASP A 235 8.68 13.41 15.73
C ASP A 235 7.53 12.45 15.99
N VAL A 236 7.46 11.42 15.15
CA VAL A 236 6.54 10.29 15.30
C VAL A 236 7.37 9.01 15.22
N GLU A 237 7.41 8.24 16.30
CA GLU A 237 8.14 6.98 16.43
C GLU A 237 7.17 5.80 16.51
N ILE A 238 7.58 4.63 16.02
CA ILE A 238 6.84 3.38 16.25
C ILE A 238 7.45 2.66 17.44
N VAL A 239 6.61 2.16 18.34
CA VAL A 239 7.07 1.57 19.60
C VAL A 239 6.48 0.18 19.84
N ASP A 240 7.16 -0.60 20.67
CA ASP A 240 6.74 -1.92 21.12
C ASP A 240 5.74 -1.86 22.30
N GLU A 241 5.39 -3.02 22.89
CA GLU A 241 4.52 -3.09 24.08
C GLU A 241 5.09 -2.41 25.33
N ARG A 242 6.40 -2.26 25.41
CA ARG A 242 7.11 -1.60 26.51
C ARG A 242 7.24 -0.10 26.27
N GLY A 243 6.81 0.38 25.10
CA GLY A 243 6.99 1.76 24.65
C GLY A 243 8.40 2.04 24.15
N GLU A 244 9.24 1.04 23.94
CA GLU A 244 10.58 1.20 23.38
C GLU A 244 10.48 1.41 21.86
N LYS A 245 11.27 2.33 21.32
CA LYS A 245 11.29 2.62 19.88
C LYS A 245 11.77 1.36 19.14
N LEU A 246 11.02 0.93 18.13
CA LEU A 246 11.48 -0.15 17.25
C LEU A 246 12.63 0.35 16.38
N ASP A 247 13.74 -0.39 16.36
CA ASP A 247 14.88 -0.13 15.51
C ASP A 247 14.73 -0.82 14.15
N PHE A 248 14.35 -0.06 13.12
CA PHE A 248 14.18 -0.60 11.76
C PHE A 248 15.50 -0.85 11.02
N TYR A 249 16.64 -0.57 11.67
CA TYR A 249 17.98 -0.95 11.18
C TYR A 249 18.53 -2.20 11.88
N GLU A 250 17.81 -2.77 12.86
CA GLU A 250 18.14 -4.05 13.48
C GLU A 250 17.65 -5.21 12.59
N TYR A 251 18.38 -5.42 11.49
CA TYR A 251 18.11 -6.50 10.54
C TYR A 251 18.50 -7.86 11.13
N SER A 252 17.68 -8.89 10.89
CA SER A 252 18.14 -10.27 11.09
C SER A 252 19.19 -10.63 10.04
N GLU A 253 20.16 -11.48 10.40
CA GLU A 253 21.22 -11.96 9.49
C GLU A 253 20.65 -12.47 8.14
N ASP A 254 19.56 -13.24 8.19
CA ASP A 254 18.87 -13.73 6.98
C ASP A 254 18.37 -12.59 6.08
N PHE A 255 17.81 -11.52 6.66
CA PHE A 255 17.29 -10.39 5.90
C PHE A 255 18.43 -9.56 5.29
N GLU A 256 19.51 -9.35 6.05
CA GLU A 256 20.69 -8.64 5.56
C GLU A 256 21.37 -9.39 4.40
N ASN A 257 21.60 -10.69 4.60
CA ASN A 257 22.29 -11.53 3.63
C ASN A 257 21.44 -11.82 2.38
N GLU A 258 20.13 -12.04 2.52
CA GLU A 258 19.29 -12.47 1.39
C GLU A 258 18.60 -11.30 0.68
N VAL A 259 18.24 -10.22 1.39
CA VAL A 259 17.48 -9.10 0.82
C VAL A 259 18.37 -7.87 0.62
N LEU A 260 19.01 -7.36 1.67
CA LEU A 260 19.75 -6.08 1.60
C LEU A 260 21.06 -6.17 0.79
N SER A 261 21.67 -7.36 0.71
CA SER A 261 22.86 -7.59 -0.10
C SER A 261 22.62 -7.37 -1.60
N ARG A 262 21.36 -7.43 -2.05
CA ARG A 262 20.95 -7.23 -3.44
C ARG A 262 20.85 -5.71 -3.70
N ARG A 263 21.94 -5.15 -4.22
CA ARG A 263 22.26 -3.71 -4.26
C ARG A 263 21.26 -2.83 -5.02
N GLU A 264 21.17 -1.57 -4.56
CA GLU A 264 20.42 -0.42 -5.09
C GLU A 264 18.90 -0.42 -4.88
N LEU A 265 18.40 -1.21 -3.93
CA LEU A 265 16.98 -1.14 -3.55
C LEU A 265 16.64 0.22 -2.94
N ARG A 266 15.71 0.93 -3.58
CA ARG A 266 15.10 2.16 -3.06
C ARG A 266 14.17 1.82 -1.90
N TYR A 267 14.71 1.80 -0.69
CA TYR A 267 13.95 1.56 0.54
C TYR A 267 13.27 2.83 1.09
N ASP A 268 13.44 3.96 0.40
CA ASP A 268 13.01 5.30 0.81
C ASP A 268 11.60 5.69 0.30
N GLU A 269 10.98 4.88 -0.55
CA GLU A 269 9.67 5.19 -1.15
C GLU A 269 8.52 4.41 -0.48
N ALA A 270 8.17 4.79 0.76
CA ALA A 270 6.89 4.41 1.36
C ALA A 270 6.18 5.64 1.96
N PRO A 271 5.40 6.40 1.17
CA PRO A 271 4.65 7.52 1.72
C PRO A 271 3.42 7.02 2.48
N PHE A 272 3.47 7.06 3.82
CA PHE A 272 2.24 7.21 4.58
C PHE A 272 1.63 8.58 4.23
N ARG A 273 0.53 8.59 3.49
CA ARG A 273 -0.36 9.75 3.40
C ARG A 273 -1.69 9.42 4.05
N GLU A 274 -1.84 10.07 5.21
CA GLU A 274 -3.09 10.43 5.88
C GLU A 274 -3.72 9.35 6.78
N TYR A 275 -3.65 9.64 8.09
CA TYR A 275 -4.19 8.93 9.26
C TYR A 275 -5.73 8.73 9.29
N PHE A 276 -6.45 8.86 8.17
CA PHE A 276 -7.93 8.81 8.18
C PHE A 276 -8.52 7.39 8.33
N GLY A 277 -7.68 6.35 8.37
CA GLY A 277 -8.13 4.97 8.26
C GLY A 277 -7.77 3.99 9.36
N ILE A 278 -6.93 4.34 10.34
CA ILE A 278 -6.36 3.34 11.29
C ILE A 278 -7.43 2.79 12.26
N ASN A 279 -7.29 1.51 12.63
CA ASN A 279 -8.26 0.80 13.47
C ASN A 279 -8.20 1.34 14.85
N ARG A 280 -9.38 1.70 15.37
CA ARG A 280 -9.39 2.19 16.71
C ARG A 280 -9.01 1.04 17.66
N ASP A 281 -9.70 -0.08 17.57
CA ASP A 281 -9.72 -1.08 18.64
C ASP A 281 -8.45 -1.95 18.76
N THR A 282 -7.54 -1.93 17.76
CA THR A 282 -6.33 -2.80 17.72
C THR A 282 -4.99 -2.05 17.82
N ALA A 283 -4.95 -0.73 17.65
CA ALA A 283 -3.71 0.06 17.59
C ALA A 283 -3.23 0.53 18.99
N ARG A 284 -3.08 -0.41 19.94
CA ARG A 284 -3.01 -0.09 21.38
C ARG A 284 -1.83 0.77 21.82
N LEU A 285 -0.65 0.71 21.18
CA LEU A 285 0.54 1.53 21.54
C LEU A 285 1.51 1.69 20.36
N VAL A 286 1.01 1.79 19.13
CA VAL A 286 1.93 1.66 17.97
C VAL A 286 2.81 2.90 17.79
N VAL A 287 2.44 4.07 18.33
CA VAL A 287 3.09 5.34 17.99
C VAL A 287 3.36 6.23 19.20
N ALA A 288 4.59 6.74 19.32
CA ALA A 288 4.96 7.82 20.23
C ALA A 288 5.17 9.13 19.46
N VAL A 289 4.69 10.24 20.00
CA VAL A 289 5.01 11.59 19.49
C VAL A 289 6.01 12.21 20.44
N VAL A 290 7.13 12.68 19.90
CA VAL A 290 8.13 13.43 20.67
C VAL A 290 7.98 14.90 20.30
N TYR A 291 7.56 15.74 21.25
CA TYR A 291 7.38 17.18 21.05
C TYR A 291 8.21 17.95 22.09
N GLU A 292 9.15 18.78 21.60
CA GLU A 292 10.07 19.57 22.44
C GLU A 292 10.76 18.75 23.56
N GLY A 293 11.19 17.53 23.22
CA GLY A 293 11.88 16.61 24.14
C GLY A 293 10.96 15.86 25.11
N LYS A 294 9.64 16.09 25.07
CA LYS A 294 8.65 15.33 25.84
C LYS A 294 8.05 14.25 24.95
N ARG A 295 8.00 13.03 25.48
CA ARG A 295 7.44 11.87 24.79
C ARG A 295 6.00 11.65 25.23
N PHE A 296 5.10 11.65 24.26
CA PHE A 296 3.68 11.40 24.44
C PHE A 296 3.37 10.07 23.75
N LEU A 297 3.00 9.05 24.51
CA LEU A 297 2.51 7.82 23.91
C LEU A 297 1.12 8.11 23.36
N HIS A 298 1.00 8.08 22.05
CA HIS A 298 -0.29 8.20 21.41
C HIS A 298 -0.81 6.80 21.14
N VAL A 299 -1.85 6.47 21.89
CA VAL A 299 -2.84 5.56 21.36
C VAL A 299 -3.44 6.28 20.14
N LEU A 300 -2.98 5.92 18.95
CA LEU A 300 -3.79 6.16 17.77
C LEU A 300 -5.11 5.45 18.08
N PRO A 301 -6.22 6.20 18.07
CA PRO A 301 -7.36 6.03 18.97
C PRO A 301 -7.66 4.56 19.22
N SER A 302 -7.86 4.06 20.45
CA SER A 302 -8.37 2.70 20.67
C SER A 302 -9.39 2.65 21.77
N GLU A 303 -10.55 2.02 21.55
CA GLU A 303 -11.42 1.62 22.64
C GLU A 303 -11.24 0.12 22.93
N ILE A 304 -11.21 -0.19 24.22
CA ILE A 304 -11.34 -1.52 24.82
C ILE A 304 -12.81 -1.63 25.23
N PRO A 305 -13.57 -2.67 24.84
CA PRO A 305 -14.63 -3.17 25.68
C PRO A 305 -14.03 -4.27 26.55
N ASP A 306 -14.19 -4.12 27.86
CA ASP A 306 -13.81 -5.10 28.88
C ASP A 306 -14.26 -6.50 28.45
N LEU A 307 -13.34 -7.46 28.46
CA LEU A 307 -13.65 -8.88 28.33
C LEU A 307 -13.39 -9.57 29.68
N VAL A 308 -14.46 -9.69 30.45
CA VAL A 308 -14.79 -10.93 31.17
C VAL A 308 -15.26 -11.95 30.14
#